data_AF-A0A8S2KLJ5-F1
#
_entry.id   AF-A0A8S2KLJ5-F1
#
_cell.length_a   1.000
_cell.length_b   1.000
_cell.length_c   1.000
_cell.angle_alpha   90.00
_cell.angle_beta   90.00
_cell.angle_gamma   90.00
#
_symmetry.space_group_name_H-M   'P 1'
#
loop_
_entity.id
_entity.type
_entity.pdbx_description
1 polymer ?
#
loop_
_entity_poly.entity_id
_entity_poly.type
_entity_poly.pdbx_seq_one_letter_code
_entity_poly.pdbx_strand_id
1 'polypeptide(L)'
;MSTLSFSQARRADFLAARAKWVHENIAVAALKLDAAIIPKFQNPKAQELYVNGTTIPYVTFDVGPSWAGLLPISNSTNETRQLFFWYFPSQSVDGTNDLVIWMNGGPGCSSLEGLLQENGPFLWQWGTAQPMPNPYAWNTLANVLWVEQPVGTGFSQGKPSIHDENELA
;
A
#
# COMPACT_ATOMS: atom_id res chain seq x y z
N MET A 1 -2.97 17.07 53.57
CA MET A 1 -1.72 17.03 52.78
C MET A 1 -1.55 15.62 52.25
N SER A 2 -1.88 15.36 50.99
CA SER A 2 -1.72 14.02 50.39
C SER A 2 -0.29 13.84 49.91
N THR A 3 0.41 12.85 50.48
CA THR A 3 1.73 12.43 50.03
C THR A 3 1.55 11.45 48.87
N LEU A 4 1.60 11.96 47.64
CA LEU A 4 1.80 11.09 46.47
C LEU A 4 3.18 10.43 46.60
N SER A 5 3.21 9.10 46.68
CA SER A 5 4.45 8.36 46.84
C SER A 5 5.36 8.53 45.61
N PHE A 6 6.67 8.64 45.84
CA PHE A 6 7.71 8.74 44.80
C PHE A 6 7.66 7.63 43.72
N SER A 7 6.94 6.52 43.97
CA SER A 7 6.73 5.46 42.97
C SER A 7 5.67 5.80 41.92
N GLN A 8 4.60 6.51 42.30
CA GLN A 8 3.52 6.92 41.40
C GLN A 8 3.96 8.05 40.48
N ALA A 9 4.74 9.01 41.00
CA ALA A 9 5.32 10.10 40.20
C ALA A 9 6.20 9.53 39.05
N ARG A 10 7.14 8.62 39.38
CA ARG A 10 8.01 7.99 38.37
C ARG A 10 7.25 7.16 37.32
N ARG A 11 6.12 6.55 37.69
CA ARG A 11 5.27 5.81 36.76
C ARG A 11 4.51 6.75 35.83
N ALA A 12 4.00 7.86 36.35
CA ALA A 12 3.35 8.90 35.56
C ALA A 12 4.36 9.58 34.61
N ASP A 13 5.57 9.86 35.08
CA ASP A 13 6.65 10.43 34.28
C ASP A 13 7.11 9.47 33.17
N PHE A 14 7.20 8.16 33.46
CA PHE A 14 7.54 7.15 32.46
C PHE A 14 6.41 6.97 31.43
N LEU A 15 5.15 7.01 31.85
CA LEU A 15 4.01 6.95 30.94
C LEU A 15 3.88 8.23 30.11
N ALA A 16 4.17 9.39 30.68
CA ALA A 16 4.21 10.67 29.97
C ALA A 16 5.39 10.73 29.00
N ALA A 17 6.56 10.23 29.38
CA ALA A 17 7.73 10.11 28.51
C ALA A 17 7.49 9.09 27.37
N ARG A 18 6.80 7.98 27.65
CA ARG A 18 6.38 7.02 26.62
C ARG A 18 5.30 7.62 25.72
N ALA A 19 4.30 8.30 26.26
CA ALA A 19 3.27 8.97 25.49
C ALA A 19 3.87 10.09 24.63
N LYS A 20 4.83 10.85 25.17
CA LYS A 20 5.59 11.87 24.46
C LYS A 20 6.50 11.27 23.39
N TRP A 21 7.22 10.18 23.67
CA TRP A 21 8.02 9.45 22.69
C TRP A 21 7.15 8.86 21.57
N VAL A 22 5.97 8.33 21.91
CA VAL A 22 4.94 7.89 20.95
C VAL A 22 4.38 9.09 20.17
N HIS A 23 4.15 10.24 20.78
CA HIS A 23 3.62 11.42 20.08
C HIS A 23 4.67 12.08 19.17
N GLU A 24 5.94 12.11 19.59
CA GLU A 24 7.05 12.73 18.89
C GLU A 24 7.65 11.81 17.82
N ASN A 25 7.56 10.48 17.98
CA ASN A 25 8.09 9.49 17.02
C ASN A 25 6.99 8.70 16.27
N ILE A 26 5.72 8.83 16.65
CA ILE A 26 4.54 8.45 15.84
C ILE A 26 3.81 9.71 15.36
N ALA A 27 4.50 10.84 15.31
CA ALA A 27 4.23 11.83 14.28
C ALA A 27 4.63 11.23 12.91
N VAL A 28 3.96 10.13 12.52
CA VAL A 28 3.60 9.89 11.13
C VAL A 28 2.54 10.95 10.82
N ALA A 29 2.99 12.21 10.85
CA ALA A 29 2.24 13.29 10.26
C ALA A 29 1.96 12.81 8.85
N ALA A 30 0.70 12.86 8.43
CA ALA A 30 0.30 12.64 7.05
C ALA A 30 1.33 13.36 6.17
N LEU A 31 2.27 12.59 5.61
CA LEU A 31 3.34 13.14 4.81
C LEU A 31 2.60 13.64 3.59
N LYS A 32 2.35 14.95 3.55
CA LYS A 32 2.11 15.63 2.29
C LYS A 32 3.33 15.29 1.45
N LEU A 33 3.20 14.31 0.58
CA LEU A 33 4.24 13.95 -0.37
C LEU A 33 4.68 15.24 -1.03
N ASP A 34 5.98 15.51 -0.96
CA ASP A 34 6.56 16.64 -1.68
C ASP A 34 6.13 16.51 -3.15
N ALA A 35 5.76 17.62 -3.78
CA ALA A 35 5.41 17.64 -5.20
C ALA A 35 6.56 17.10 -6.08
N ALA A 36 7.79 17.11 -5.57
CA ALA A 36 8.95 16.47 -6.19
C ALA A 36 8.87 14.93 -6.24
N ILE A 37 8.09 14.31 -5.37
CA ILE A 37 7.97 12.85 -5.22
C ILE A 37 6.73 12.31 -5.96
N ILE A 38 5.73 13.17 -6.23
CA ILE A 38 4.54 12.76 -6.99
C ILE A 38 4.96 12.42 -8.44
N PRO A 39 4.71 11.19 -8.91
CA PRO A 39 5.09 10.77 -10.25
C PRO A 39 4.37 11.58 -11.33
N LYS A 40 5.13 11.98 -12.35
CA LYS A 40 4.62 12.68 -13.52
C LYS A 40 4.41 11.69 -14.65
N PHE A 41 3.17 11.25 -14.84
CA PHE A 41 2.83 10.36 -15.94
C PHE A 41 2.76 11.12 -17.26
N GLN A 42 3.43 10.59 -18.29
CA GLN A 42 3.33 11.12 -19.66
C GLN A 42 1.96 10.83 -20.29
N ASN A 43 1.35 9.71 -19.91
CA ASN A 43 0.04 9.30 -20.41
C ASN A 43 -1.07 9.95 -19.58
N PRO A 44 -1.94 10.80 -20.17
CA PRO A 44 -3.02 11.47 -19.44
C PRO A 44 -4.05 10.50 -18.84
N LYS A 45 -4.17 9.28 -19.37
CA LYS A 45 -5.07 8.24 -18.83
C LYS A 45 -4.70 7.83 -17.40
N ALA A 46 -3.46 8.06 -16.95
CA ALA A 46 -3.08 7.79 -15.57
C ALA A 46 -3.91 8.59 -14.56
N GLN A 47 -4.43 9.76 -14.93
CA GLN A 47 -5.28 10.56 -14.05
C GLN A 47 -6.61 9.87 -13.73
N GLU A 48 -7.14 9.05 -14.65
CA GLU A 48 -8.38 8.29 -14.45
C GLU A 48 -8.21 7.16 -13.43
N LEU A 49 -6.96 6.74 -13.20
CA LEU A 49 -6.59 5.65 -12.28
C LEU A 49 -6.25 6.17 -10.87
N TYR A 50 -6.27 7.50 -10.67
CA TYR A 50 -5.90 8.12 -9.40
C TYR A 50 -6.85 7.72 -8.27
N VAL A 51 -6.28 7.30 -7.14
CA VAL A 51 -6.99 6.96 -5.92
C VAL A 51 -6.59 7.95 -4.82
N ASN A 52 -7.59 8.61 -4.23
CA ASN A 52 -7.39 9.51 -3.10
C ASN A 52 -7.29 8.70 -1.80
N GLY A 53 -6.09 8.64 -1.22
CA GLY A 53 -5.79 7.89 0.01
C GLY A 53 -6.63 8.27 1.23
N THR A 54 -7.14 9.51 1.28
CA THR A 54 -8.01 9.98 2.38
C THR A 54 -9.44 9.44 2.32
N THR A 55 -9.83 8.83 1.19
CA THR A 55 -11.21 8.40 0.92
C THR A 55 -11.39 6.88 0.92
N ILE A 56 -10.33 6.12 1.27
CA ILE A 56 -10.41 4.67 1.30
C ILE A 56 -11.35 4.23 2.44
N PRO A 57 -12.40 3.45 2.16
CA PRO A 57 -13.35 3.03 3.19
C PRO A 57 -12.65 2.32 4.35
N TYR A 58 -13.06 2.67 5.57
CA TYR A 58 -12.54 2.11 6.83
C TYR A 58 -11.06 2.40 7.13
N VAL A 59 -10.35 3.15 6.28
CA VAL A 59 -9.01 3.66 6.59
C VAL A 59 -9.16 5.05 7.20
N THR A 60 -8.76 5.20 8.46
CA THR A 60 -8.96 6.44 9.24
C THR A 60 -7.79 7.43 9.14
N PHE A 61 -6.81 7.13 8.30
CA PHE A 61 -5.61 7.93 8.06
C PHE A 61 -5.35 8.07 6.56
N ASP A 62 -4.54 9.05 6.18
CA ASP A 62 -4.16 9.24 4.78
C ASP A 62 -3.04 8.25 4.41
N VAL A 63 -3.31 7.37 3.45
CA VAL A 63 -2.30 6.45 2.88
C VAL A 63 -1.45 7.10 1.79
N GLY A 64 -1.80 8.32 1.38
CA GLY A 64 -1.19 9.04 0.27
C GLY A 64 -1.84 8.76 -1.10
N PRO A 65 -1.44 9.51 -2.14
CA PRO A 65 -1.85 9.27 -3.51
C PRO A 65 -1.41 7.89 -4.00
N SER A 66 -2.30 7.22 -4.72
CA SER A 66 -2.01 5.94 -5.37
C SER A 66 -2.75 5.83 -6.70
N TRP A 67 -2.45 4.80 -7.48
CA TRP A 67 -3.08 4.54 -8.76
C TRP A 67 -3.51 3.10 -8.86
N ALA A 68 -4.78 2.84 -9.18
CA ALA A 68 -5.30 1.49 -9.29
C ALA A 68 -6.24 1.35 -10.47
N GLY A 69 -6.26 0.16 -11.07
CA GLY A 69 -7.21 -0.16 -12.13
C GLY A 69 -6.76 -1.33 -13.00
N LEU A 70 -7.34 -1.39 -14.20
CA LEU A 70 -7.16 -2.50 -15.13
C LEU A 70 -6.20 -2.14 -16.25
N LEU A 71 -5.16 -2.97 -16.42
CA LEU A 71 -4.21 -2.88 -17.53
C LEU A 71 -4.56 -3.91 -18.60
N PRO A 72 -4.84 -3.49 -19.85
CA PRO A 72 -4.93 -4.40 -20.98
C PRO A 72 -3.59 -5.12 -21.19
N ILE A 73 -3.64 -6.43 -21.43
CA ILE A 73 -2.41 -7.22 -21.64
C ILE A 73 -1.88 -7.15 -23.07
N SER A 74 -2.67 -6.63 -24.01
CA SER A 74 -2.24 -6.41 -25.39
C SER A 74 -3.00 -5.25 -26.03
N ASN A 75 -2.48 -4.77 -27.16
CA ASN A 75 -3.12 -3.74 -27.98
C ASN A 75 -4.16 -4.31 -28.98
N SER A 76 -4.47 -5.61 -28.90
CA SER A 76 -5.46 -6.24 -29.78
C SER A 76 -6.86 -5.75 -29.44
N THR A 77 -7.64 -5.39 -30.46
CA THR A 77 -9.03 -4.90 -30.28
C THR A 77 -9.98 -5.95 -29.71
N ASN A 78 -9.63 -7.24 -29.86
CA ASN A 78 -10.41 -8.37 -29.37
C ASN A 78 -9.86 -8.91 -28.04
N GLU A 79 -8.82 -8.29 -27.48
CA GLU A 79 -8.34 -8.64 -26.16
C GLU A 79 -9.33 -8.16 -25.10
N THR A 80 -9.78 -9.10 -24.29
CA THR A 80 -10.72 -8.85 -23.18
C THR A 80 -10.07 -9.06 -21.83
N ARG A 81 -8.85 -9.61 -21.80
CA ARG A 81 -8.11 -9.89 -20.58
C ARG A 81 -7.40 -8.64 -20.09
N GLN A 82 -7.56 -8.36 -18.81
CA GLN A 82 -6.95 -7.21 -18.14
C GLN A 82 -6.46 -7.63 -16.76
N LEU A 83 -5.27 -7.20 -16.39
CA LEU A 83 -4.72 -7.43 -15.05
C LEU A 83 -5.03 -6.23 -14.16
N PHE A 84 -5.47 -6.50 -12.94
CA PHE A 84 -5.61 -5.45 -11.95
C PHE A 84 -4.25 -5.10 -11.34
N PHE A 85 -4.03 -3.83 -11.10
CA PHE A 85 -2.87 -3.35 -10.36
C PHE A 85 -3.27 -2.30 -9.32
N TRP A 86 -2.41 -2.16 -8.32
CA TRP A 86 -2.38 -1.00 -7.45
C TRP A 86 -0.94 -0.55 -7.25
N TYR A 87 -0.68 0.71 -7.56
CA TYR A 87 0.62 1.36 -7.53
C TYR A 87 0.68 2.41 -6.42
N PHE A 88 1.75 2.39 -5.64
CA PHE A 88 2.09 3.45 -4.69
C PHE A 88 3.45 4.05 -5.03
N PRO A 89 3.57 5.38 -5.07
CA PRO A 89 4.83 6.04 -5.29
C PRO A 89 5.75 5.89 -4.08
N SER A 90 7.05 6.09 -4.31
CA SER A 90 8.03 6.22 -3.24
C SER A 90 7.64 7.35 -2.29
N GLN A 91 7.97 7.22 -1.00
CA GLN A 91 7.86 8.29 0.00
C GLN A 91 9.18 9.07 0.16
N SER A 92 10.26 8.61 -0.47
CA SER A 92 11.57 9.27 -0.49
C SER A 92 11.95 9.70 -1.91
N VAL A 93 12.64 10.83 -2.03
CA VAL A 93 13.16 11.34 -3.30
C VAL A 93 14.11 10.33 -3.94
N ASP A 94 14.98 9.70 -3.14
CA ASP A 94 15.95 8.72 -3.63
C ASP A 94 15.28 7.50 -4.27
N GLY A 95 14.15 7.04 -3.70
CA GLY A 95 13.39 5.91 -4.23
C GLY A 95 12.55 6.20 -5.47
N THR A 96 12.47 7.46 -5.92
CA THR A 96 11.63 7.82 -7.10
C THR A 96 12.12 7.21 -8.41
N ASN A 97 13.40 6.82 -8.50
CA ASN A 97 13.99 6.21 -9.69
C ASN A 97 13.85 4.67 -9.72
N ASP A 98 13.47 4.05 -8.60
CA ASP A 98 13.37 2.60 -8.49
C ASP A 98 11.92 2.14 -8.59
N LEU A 99 11.68 1.07 -9.34
CA LEU A 99 10.37 0.43 -9.47
C LEU A 99 10.47 -1.03 -9.05
N VAL A 100 9.69 -1.39 -8.04
CA VAL A 100 9.49 -2.76 -7.58
C VAL A 100 8.13 -3.24 -8.08
N ILE A 101 8.12 -4.39 -8.75
CA ILE A 101 6.89 -5.11 -9.10
C ILE A 101 6.74 -6.25 -8.11
N TRP A 102 5.59 -6.31 -7.44
CA TRP A 102 5.26 -7.35 -6.49
C TRP A 102 4.13 -8.24 -7.02
N MET A 103 4.33 -9.56 -6.91
CA MET A 103 3.37 -10.57 -7.34
C MET A 103 3.32 -11.69 -6.31
N ASN A 104 2.14 -11.97 -5.77
CA ASN A 104 1.93 -13.17 -4.95
C ASN A 104 1.85 -14.43 -5.84
N GLY A 105 2.13 -15.58 -5.21
CA GLY A 105 2.24 -16.89 -5.87
C GLY A 105 0.94 -17.70 -5.87
N GLY A 106 1.01 -18.95 -5.43
CA GLY A 106 -0.12 -19.88 -5.39
C GLY A 106 0.08 -21.07 -6.33
N PRO A 107 -0.32 -20.98 -7.63
CA PRO A 107 -0.76 -19.82 -8.42
C PRO A 107 -2.19 -19.31 -8.11
N GLY A 108 -2.48 -18.05 -8.47
CA GLY A 108 -3.82 -17.44 -8.34
C GLY A 108 -4.10 -16.73 -7.02
N CYS A 109 -3.09 -16.56 -6.16
CA CYS A 109 -3.23 -15.72 -4.98
C CYS A 109 -3.19 -14.24 -5.38
N SER A 110 -4.06 -13.45 -4.76
CA SER A 110 -4.13 -12.00 -4.99
C SER A 110 -2.87 -11.31 -4.50
N SER A 111 -2.30 -10.43 -5.32
CA SER A 111 -1.19 -9.56 -4.87
C SER A 111 -1.63 -8.45 -3.92
N LEU A 112 -2.93 -8.27 -3.72
CA LEU A 112 -3.45 -7.42 -2.64
C LEU A 112 -3.27 -8.05 -1.27
N GLU A 113 -2.99 -9.36 -1.18
CA GLU A 113 -2.47 -9.97 0.04
C GLU A 113 -1.14 -9.32 0.42
N GLY A 114 -0.19 -9.22 -0.50
CA GLY A 114 1.08 -8.52 -0.26
C GLY A 114 0.90 -7.07 0.15
N LEU A 115 0.00 -6.36 -0.53
CA LEU A 115 -0.31 -4.97 -0.22
C LEU A 115 -0.90 -4.82 1.19
N LEU A 116 -1.92 -5.62 1.53
CA LEU A 116 -2.69 -5.44 2.76
C LEU A 116 -2.12 -6.22 3.95
N GLN A 117 -1.25 -7.20 3.76
CA GLN A 117 -0.84 -8.10 4.84
C GLN A 117 0.67 -8.27 4.96
N GLU A 118 1.45 -7.82 3.97
CA GLU A 118 2.90 -8.01 3.97
C GLU A 118 3.62 -6.65 3.99
N ASN A 119 3.72 -5.98 2.84
CA ASN A 119 4.69 -4.91 2.60
C ASN A 119 4.12 -3.61 2.04
N GLY A 120 2.79 -3.49 1.94
CA GLY A 120 2.15 -2.25 1.49
C GLY A 120 2.20 -1.11 2.52
N PRO A 121 1.74 0.08 2.12
CA PRO A 121 1.76 1.30 2.95
C PRO A 121 0.85 1.24 4.18
N PHE A 122 -0.13 0.34 4.16
CA PHE A 122 -0.99 0.06 5.30
C PHE A 122 -1.33 -1.42 5.34
N LEU A 123 -1.60 -1.92 6.53
CA LEU A 123 -1.88 -3.33 6.78
C LEU A 123 -3.28 -3.50 7.34
N TRP A 124 -3.98 -4.52 6.84
CA TRP A 124 -5.19 -5.08 7.38
C TRP A 124 -4.97 -6.55 7.71
N GLN A 125 -4.38 -6.79 8.88
CA GLN A 125 -4.04 -8.12 9.35
C GLN A 125 -5.27 -8.93 9.76
N TRP A 126 -5.15 -10.25 9.71
CA TRP A 126 -6.21 -11.17 10.15
C TRP A 126 -6.63 -10.88 11.59
N GLY A 127 -7.94 -10.82 11.82
CA GLY A 127 -8.50 -10.58 13.15
C GLY A 127 -8.41 -9.13 13.65
N THR A 128 -7.93 -8.19 12.83
CA THR A 128 -7.97 -6.76 13.17
C THR A 128 -9.27 -6.10 12.72
N ALA A 129 -9.82 -5.24 13.58
CA ALA A 129 -11.07 -4.53 13.29
C ALA A 129 -10.88 -3.38 12.30
N GLN A 130 -9.67 -2.80 12.23
CA GLN A 130 -9.35 -1.63 11.42
C GLN A 130 -7.92 -1.75 10.86
N PRO A 131 -7.66 -1.20 9.67
CA PRO A 131 -6.32 -1.13 9.10
C PRO A 131 -5.40 -0.21 9.92
N MET A 132 -4.10 -0.43 9.81
CA MET A 132 -3.05 0.35 10.49
C MET A 132 -1.95 0.77 9.50
N PRO A 133 -1.29 1.92 9.70
CA PRO A 133 -0.13 2.30 8.88
C PRO A 133 0.99 1.27 9.01
N ASN A 134 1.72 1.01 7.92
CA ASN A 134 2.88 0.13 7.94
C ASN A 134 4.18 0.94 8.10
N PRO A 135 4.88 0.88 9.24
CA PRO A 135 6.16 1.58 9.40
C PRO A 135 7.30 0.97 8.56
N TYR A 136 7.11 -0.23 8.01
CA TYR A 136 8.09 -0.94 7.18
C TYR A 136 7.61 -1.10 5.73
N ALA A 137 6.75 -0.19 5.27
CA ALA A 137 6.22 -0.23 3.91
C ALA A 137 7.36 -0.14 2.88
N TRP A 138 7.30 -0.98 1.85
CA TRP A 138 8.34 -1.00 0.82
C TRP A 138 8.35 0.27 -0.02
N ASN A 139 7.21 0.95 -0.11
CA ASN A 139 7.14 2.24 -0.79
C ASN A 139 7.83 3.38 -0.03
N THR A 140 8.49 3.11 1.10
CA THR A 140 9.41 4.07 1.72
C THR A 140 10.72 4.22 0.92
N LEU A 141 11.12 3.18 0.19
CA LEU A 141 12.42 3.11 -0.51
C LEU A 141 12.32 3.05 -2.03
N ALA A 142 11.16 2.72 -2.59
CA ALA A 142 10.96 2.60 -4.02
C ALA A 142 9.52 2.90 -4.41
N ASN A 143 9.25 3.07 -5.70
CA ASN A 143 7.89 2.95 -6.19
C ASN A 143 7.50 1.47 -6.23
N VAL A 144 6.29 1.12 -5.79
CA VAL A 144 5.87 -0.28 -5.72
C VAL A 144 4.55 -0.50 -6.45
N LEU A 145 4.52 -1.53 -7.29
CA LEU A 145 3.38 -1.94 -8.11
C LEU A 145 2.98 -3.37 -7.75
N TRP A 146 1.82 -3.53 -7.12
CA TRP A 146 1.22 -4.85 -6.88
C TRP A 146 0.34 -5.22 -8.07
N VAL A 147 0.63 -6.37 -8.70
CA VAL A 147 -0.09 -6.83 -9.90
C VAL A 147 -0.77 -8.16 -9.61
N GLU A 148 -2.07 -8.23 -9.79
CA GLU A 148 -2.81 -9.48 -9.66
C GLU A 148 -2.67 -10.31 -10.94
N GLN A 149 -2.20 -11.55 -10.77
CA GLN A 149 -1.93 -12.46 -11.87
C GLN A 149 -2.15 -13.92 -11.42
N PRO A 150 -2.51 -14.84 -12.33
CA PRO A 150 -2.86 -14.64 -13.73
C PRO A 150 -4.26 -14.03 -13.90
N VAL A 151 -4.72 -13.89 -15.16
CA VAL A 151 -6.10 -13.47 -15.49
C VAL A 151 -7.12 -14.29 -14.69
N GLY A 152 -8.08 -13.62 -14.07
CA GLY A 152 -9.07 -14.23 -13.18
C GLY A 152 -8.69 -14.18 -11.68
N THR A 153 -7.48 -13.76 -11.35
CA THR A 153 -7.05 -13.56 -9.96
C THR A 153 -7.55 -12.21 -9.43
N GLY A 154 -8.25 -12.25 -8.30
CA GLY A 154 -8.76 -11.06 -7.62
C GLY A 154 -9.69 -10.22 -8.50
N PHE A 155 -9.30 -8.98 -8.76
CA PHE A 155 -10.01 -8.04 -9.62
C PHE A 155 -9.59 -8.11 -11.09
N SER A 156 -8.63 -8.96 -11.45
CA SER A 156 -8.24 -9.15 -12.86
C SER A 156 -9.36 -9.78 -13.67
N GLN A 157 -9.61 -9.25 -14.87
CA GLN A 157 -10.78 -9.58 -15.68
C GLN A 157 -10.40 -10.34 -16.96
N GLY A 158 -11.38 -11.09 -17.49
CA GLY A 158 -11.26 -11.84 -18.74
C GLY A 158 -11.37 -13.35 -18.54
N LYS A 159 -11.36 -14.09 -19.65
CA LYS A 159 -11.38 -15.55 -19.61
C LYS A 159 -9.93 -16.08 -19.52
N PRO A 160 -9.59 -16.86 -18.47
CA PRO A 160 -8.31 -17.55 -18.41
C PRO A 160 -8.14 -18.46 -19.63
N SER A 161 -6.93 -18.51 -20.16
CA SER A 161 -6.56 -19.30 -21.35
C SER A 161 -5.53 -20.38 -21.03
N ILE A 162 -5.13 -20.43 -19.76
CA ILE A 162 -4.12 -21.34 -19.20
C ILE A 162 -4.86 -22.19 -18.18
N HIS A 163 -4.69 -23.50 -18.26
CA HIS A 163 -5.43 -24.47 -17.46
C HIS A 163 -4.57 -25.17 -16.41
N ASP A 164 -3.25 -25.14 -16.56
CA ASP A 164 -2.28 -25.69 -15.62
C ASP A 164 -0.95 -24.92 -15.63
N GLU A 165 -0.04 -25.30 -14.73
CA GLU A 165 1.29 -24.70 -14.61
C GLU A 165 2.21 -24.95 -15.80
N ASN A 166 1.95 -25.99 -16.60
CA ASN A 166 2.77 -26.33 -17.77
C ASN A 166 2.45 -25.40 -18.94
N GLU A 167 1.23 -24.90 -19.02
CA GLU A 167 0.78 -23.92 -20.02
C GLU A 167 1.19 -22.48 -19.70
N LEU A 168 1.82 -22.22 -18.53
CA LEU A 168 2.24 -20.89 -18.09
C LEU A 168 3.66 -20.49 -18.56
N ALA A 169 4.46 -21.45 -19.06
CA ALA A 169 5.90 -21.29 -19.34
C ALA A 169 6.24 -20.78 -20.75
#